data_AF-A0A1F9CM41-F1
#
_entry.id   AF-A0A1F9CM41-F1
#
_cell.length_a   1.000
_cell.length_b   1.000
_cell.length_c   1.000
_cell.angle_alpha   90.00
_cell.angle_beta   90.00
_cell.angle_gamma   90.00
#
_symmetry.space_group_name_H-M   'P 1'
#
loop_
_entity.id
_entity.type
_entity.pdbx_description
1 polymer ?
#
loop_
_entity_poly.entity_id
_entity_poly.type
_entity_poly.pdbx_seq_one_letter_code
_entity_poly.pdbx_strand_id
1 'polypeptide(L)'
;MKKAALLLIFAGLFLSAPACPLGRAASWSGVDETVIEKFAEKAGRTAREPFINTDQGDLLLFVFLLAGMVGGFIGGYNFRVLFPPKRRTGEEKHV
;
A
#
# COMPACT_ATOMS: atom_id res chain seq x y z
N MET A 1 -21.51 16.84 -23.22
CA MET A 1 -20.02 16.84 -23.26
C MET A 1 -19.38 16.25 -22.00
N LYS A 2 -19.75 16.65 -20.78
CA LYS A 2 -19.17 16.11 -19.52
C LYS A 2 -19.33 14.60 -19.31
N LYS A 3 -20.48 14.03 -19.71
CA LYS A 3 -20.76 12.58 -19.63
C LYS A 3 -19.86 11.75 -20.56
N ALA A 4 -19.51 12.29 -21.73
CA ALA A 4 -18.59 11.65 -22.67
C ALA A 4 -17.14 11.66 -22.16
N ALA A 5 -16.72 12.75 -21.52
CA ALA A 5 -15.41 12.81 -20.86
C ALA A 5 -15.31 11.81 -19.69
N LEU A 6 -16.38 11.64 -18.91
CA LEU A 6 -16.41 10.67 -17.81
C LEU A 6 -16.32 9.22 -18.31
N LEU A 7 -17.01 8.91 -19.41
CA LEU A 7 -16.94 7.61 -20.08
C LEU A 7 -15.55 7.32 -20.66
N LEU A 8 -14.86 8.33 -21.20
CA LEU A 8 -13.50 8.18 -21.71
C LEU A 8 -12.47 7.95 -20.60
N ILE A 9 -12.65 8.57 -19.43
CA ILE A 9 -11.78 8.32 -18.26
C ILE A 9 -12.01 6.90 -17.74
N PHE A 10 -13.27 6.45 -17.62
CA PHE A 10 -13.58 5.08 -17.20
C PHE A 10 -13.08 4.03 -18.19
N ALA A 11 -13.23 4.28 -19.49
CA ALA A 11 -12.71 3.42 -20.56
C ALA A 11 -11.18 3.39 -20.57
N GLY A 12 -10.52 4.53 -20.36
CA GLY A 12 -9.07 4.61 -20.23
C GLY A 12 -8.53 3.86 -19.01
N LEU A 13 -9.26 3.90 -17.88
CA LEU A 13 -8.91 3.13 -16.69
C LEU A 13 -9.04 1.61 -16.94
N PHE A 14 -10.09 1.20 -17.64
CA PHE A 14 -10.33 -0.21 -18.02
C PHE A 14 -9.31 -0.72 -19.06
N LEU A 15 -8.84 0.13 -19.97
CA LEU A 15 -7.84 -0.21 -20.99
C LEU A 15 -6.40 -0.21 -20.45
N SER A 16 -6.16 0.45 -19.30
CA SER A 16 -4.87 0.46 -18.59
C SER A 16 -4.70 -0.72 -17.62
N ALA A 17 -5.69 -1.61 -17.52
CA ALA A 17 -5.53 -2.83 -16.75
C ALA A 17 -4.30 -3.57 -17.28
N PRO A 18 -3.24 -3.76 -16.48
CA PRO A 18 -2.09 -4.51 -16.95
C PRO A 18 -2.62 -5.89 -17.29
N ALA A 19 -2.53 -6.27 -18.57
CA ALA A 19 -2.54 -7.65 -18.98
C ALA A 19 -1.25 -8.28 -18.45
N CYS A 20 -1.13 -8.35 -17.13
CA CYS A 20 -0.16 -9.21 -16.49
C CYS A 20 -0.54 -10.60 -16.95
N PRO A 21 0.33 -11.32 -17.70
CA PRO A 21 0.14 -12.74 -17.80
C PRO A 21 -0.01 -13.24 -16.36
N LEU A 22 -1.00 -14.12 -16.14
CA LEU A 22 -1.13 -14.92 -14.93
C LEU A 22 0.07 -15.89 -14.91
N GLY A 23 1.28 -15.33 -14.88
CA GLY A 23 2.53 -16.01 -14.80
C GLY A 23 2.52 -16.68 -13.45
N ARG A 24 2.36 -18.01 -13.48
CA ARG A 24 2.63 -18.90 -12.36
C ARG A 24 3.83 -18.32 -11.63
N ALA A 25 3.58 -17.73 -10.45
CA ALA A 25 4.62 -17.09 -9.67
C ALA A 25 5.74 -18.13 -9.55
N ALA A 26 6.88 -17.88 -10.20
CA ALA A 26 8.07 -18.65 -9.91
C ALA A 26 8.21 -18.56 -8.39
N SER A 27 8.30 -19.70 -7.71
CA SER A 27 8.50 -19.73 -6.26
C SER A 27 9.89 -19.16 -6.00
N TRP A 28 9.98 -17.85 -5.86
CA TRP A 28 11.17 -17.20 -5.34
C TRP A 28 11.31 -17.70 -3.91
N SER A 29 12.30 -18.57 -3.69
CA SER A 29 12.63 -19.06 -2.35
C SER A 29 12.97 -17.85 -1.47
N GLY A 30 12.46 -17.89 -0.24
CA GLY A 30 12.65 -16.80 0.71
C GLY A 30 14.14 -16.55 0.93
N VAL A 31 14.51 -15.28 1.14
CA VAL A 31 15.87 -14.92 1.59
C VAL A 31 16.22 -15.64 2.90
N ASP A 32 15.20 -15.90 3.73
CA ASP A 32 15.31 -16.63 4.98
C ASP A 32 15.83 -18.06 4.79
N GLU A 33 15.22 -18.82 3.89
CA GLU A 33 15.63 -20.20 3.55
C GLU A 33 17.05 -20.24 2.97
N THR A 34 17.37 -19.33 2.05
CA THR A 34 18.61 -19.42 1.27
C THR A 34 19.85 -18.95 2.03
N VAL A 35 19.68 -18.02 2.96
CA VAL A 35 20.77 -17.32 3.64
C VAL A 35 20.71 -17.53 5.15
N ILE A 36 19.57 -17.26 5.78
CA ILE A 36 19.47 -17.20 7.23
C ILE A 36 19.59 -18.59 7.85
N GLU A 37 18.97 -19.62 7.26
CA GLU A 37 19.11 -21.00 7.73
C GLU A 37 20.57 -21.48 7.73
N LYS A 38 21.34 -21.18 6.66
CA LYS A 38 22.77 -21.54 6.58
C LYS A 38 23.62 -20.85 7.64
N PHE A 39 23.27 -19.64 8.06
CA PHE A 39 23.95 -18.94 9.14
C PHE A 39 23.48 -19.42 10.52
N ALA A 40 22.20 -19.76 10.67
CA ALA A 40 21.62 -20.28 11.91
C ALA A 40 22.17 -21.68 12.26
N GLU A 41 22.30 -22.56 11.26
CA GLU A 41 22.93 -23.88 11.40
C GLU A 41 24.41 -23.75 11.82
N LYS A 42 25.16 -22.85 11.18
CA LYS A 42 26.55 -22.55 11.58
C LYS A 42 26.66 -21.97 12.99
N ALA A 43 25.61 -21.32 13.48
CA ALA A 43 25.51 -20.79 14.84
C ALA A 43 24.91 -21.78 15.85
N GLY A 44 24.62 -23.03 15.45
CA GLY A 44 24.08 -24.08 16.33
C GLY A 44 22.65 -23.84 16.80
N ARG A 45 21.88 -22.96 16.13
CA ARG A 45 20.47 -22.74 16.42
C ARG A 45 19.65 -23.27 15.24
N THR A 46 18.94 -24.37 15.46
CA THR A 46 18.00 -24.90 14.46
C THR A 46 16.87 -23.89 14.25
N ALA A 47 16.47 -23.68 13.00
CA ALA A 47 15.34 -22.84 12.65
C ALA A 47 14.10 -23.30 13.44
N ARG A 48 13.53 -22.40 14.24
CA ARG A 48 12.33 -22.68 15.05
C ARG A 48 11.14 -22.19 14.25
N GLU A 49 10.11 -23.02 14.12
CA GLU A 49 8.88 -22.57 13.47
C GLU A 49 8.31 -21.33 14.18
N PRO A 50 7.89 -20.30 13.43
CA PRO A 50 7.26 -19.12 14.00
C PRO A 50 6.01 -19.49 14.80
N PHE A 51 5.88 -18.94 16.02
CA PHE A 51 4.69 -19.16 16.88
C PHE A 51 3.42 -18.58 16.28
N ILE A 52 3.58 -17.57 15.42
CA ILE A 52 2.51 -16.89 14.71
C ILE A 52 3.00 -16.78 13.27
N ASN A 53 2.45 -17.61 12.39
CA ASN A 53 2.70 -17.52 10.96
C ASN A 53 1.90 -16.32 10.40
N THR A 54 2.39 -15.10 10.59
CA THR A 54 1.82 -13.89 9.95
C THR A 54 1.93 -13.94 8.44
N ASP A 55 2.84 -14.77 7.95
CA ASP A 55 3.30 -14.79 6.56
C ASP A 55 2.54 -15.86 5.75
N GLN A 56 1.85 -16.78 6.44
CA GLN A 56 0.97 -17.78 5.82
C GLN A 56 -0.49 -17.32 5.90
N GLY A 57 -1.02 -16.88 4.76
CA GLY A 57 -2.41 -16.46 4.61
C GLY A 57 -2.58 -14.95 4.49
N ASP A 58 -3.73 -14.44 4.95
CA ASP A 58 -4.18 -13.06 4.67
C ASP A 58 -4.16 -12.15 5.92
N LEU A 59 -3.63 -12.64 7.03
CA LEU A 59 -3.67 -11.92 8.31
C LEU A 59 -2.81 -10.65 8.28
N LEU A 60 -1.60 -10.74 7.72
CA LEU A 60 -0.74 -9.56 7.56
C LEU A 60 -1.40 -8.52 6.65
N LEU A 61 -1.96 -8.97 5.52
CA LEU A 61 -2.65 -8.09 4.58
C LEU A 61 -3.89 -7.44 5.21
N PHE A 62 -4.63 -8.18 6.03
CA PHE A 62 -5.78 -7.69 6.77
C PHE A 62 -5.39 -6.60 7.79
N VAL A 63 -4.29 -6.79 8.52
CA VAL A 63 -3.76 -5.76 9.45
C VAL A 63 -3.30 -4.53 8.68
N PHE A 64 -2.62 -4.70 7.54
CA PHE A 64 -2.23 -3.60 6.67
C PHE A 64 -3.43 -2.82 6.14
N LEU A 65 -4.50 -3.53 5.74
CA LEU A 65 -5.74 -2.91 5.30
C LEU A 65 -6.38 -2.07 6.42
N LEU A 66 -6.48 -2.61 7.63
CA LEU A 66 -7.00 -1.89 8.79
C LEU A 66 -6.15 -0.65 9.12
N ALA A 67 -4.83 -0.81 9.16
CA ALA A 67 -3.91 0.29 9.42
C ALA A 67 -4.03 1.40 8.35
N GLY A 68 -4.11 1.01 7.07
CA GLY A 68 -4.32 1.93 5.96
C GLY A 68 -5.67 2.65 6.02
N MET A 69 -6.74 1.95 6.40
CA MET A 69 -8.07 2.53 6.58
C MET A 69 -8.07 3.57 7.71
N VAL A 70 -7.53 3.21 8.87
CA VAL A 70 -7.46 4.12 10.04
C VAL A 70 -6.55 5.30 9.74
N GLY A 71 -5.35 5.07 9.21
CA GLY A 71 -4.40 6.12 8.86
C GLY A 71 -4.92 7.05 7.76
N GLY A 72 -5.57 6.49 6.74
CA GLY A 72 -6.22 7.25 5.67
C GLY A 72 -7.37 8.11 6.19
N PHE A 73 -8.19 7.59 7.11
CA PHE A 73 -9.28 8.34 7.72
C PHE A 73 -8.77 9.48 8.60
N ILE A 74 -7.79 9.21 9.47
CA ILE A 74 -7.18 10.23 10.34
C ILE A 74 -6.47 11.31 9.51
N GLY A 75 -5.66 10.91 8.52
CA GLY A 75 -4.96 11.83 7.63
C GLY A 75 -5.93 12.67 6.79
N GLY A 76 -7.01 12.05 6.29
CA GLY A 76 -8.08 12.74 5.56
C GLY A 76 -8.84 13.74 6.43
N TYR A 77 -9.18 13.38 7.67
CA TYR A 77 -9.86 14.28 8.61
C TYR A 77 -8.99 15.49 8.96
N ASN A 78 -7.68 15.28 9.17
CA ASN A 78 -6.72 16.32 9.49
C ASN A 78 -6.14 17.03 8.25
N PHE A 79 -6.67 16.75 7.05
CA PHE A 79 -6.13 17.28 5.80
C PHE A 79 -6.02 18.81 5.79
N ARG A 80 -7.00 19.52 6.35
CA ARG A 80 -6.98 21.00 6.43
C ARG A 80 -5.96 21.56 7.42
N VAL A 81 -5.56 20.78 8.42
CA VAL A 81 -4.50 21.15 9.36
C VAL A 81 -3.14 20.93 8.71
N LEU A 82 -2.99 19.85 7.95
CA LEU A 82 -1.77 19.54 7.21
C LEU A 82 -1.58 20.45 5.98
N PHE A 83 -2.68 20.83 5.32
CA PHE A 83 -2.69 21.68 4.12
C PHE A 83 -3.66 22.85 4.30
N PRO A 84 -3.30 23.85 5.13
CA PRO A 84 -4.14 25.02 5.33
C PRO A 84 -4.27 25.81 4.03
N PRO A 85 -5.48 26.28 3.68
CA PRO A 85 -5.68 27.09 2.48
C PRO A 85 -4.89 28.39 2.59
N LYS A 86 -4.14 28.73 1.55
CA LYS A 86 -3.41 29.99 1.46
C LYS A 86 -4.42 31.13 1.56
N ARG A 87 -4.37 31.92 2.65
CA ARG A 87 -5.16 33.15 2.76
C ARG A 87 -4.80 34.04 1.57
N ARG A 88 -5.80 34.47 0.80
CA ARG A 88 -5.61 35.52 -0.20
C ARG A 88 -5.42 36.83 0.55
N THR A 89 -4.17 37.23 0.76
CA THR A 89 -3.83 38.57 1.19
C THR A 89 -4.13 39.50 0.03
N GLY A 90 -5.29 40.16 0.05
CA GLY A 90 -5.72 41.03 -1.05
C GLY A 90 -7.12 41.62 -0.91
N GLU A 91 -7.62 41.80 0.31
CA GLU A 91 -8.66 42.81 0.56
C GLU A 91 -7.95 44.03 1.14
N GLU A 92 -7.38 44.84 0.25
CA GLU A 92 -7.07 46.23 0.57
C GLU A 92 -8.41 46.92 0.88
N LYS A 93 -8.59 47.24 2.16
CA LYS A 93 -9.61 48.17 2.62
C LYS A 93 -9.31 49.54 2.00
N HIS A 94 -10.05 49.91 0.97
CA HIS A 94 -10.33 51.31 0.67
C HIS A 94 -11.53 51.75 1.52
N VAL A 95 -11.23 52.38 2.65
CA VAL A 95 -12.15 53.28 3.39
C VAL A 95 -11.55 54.67 3.31
#